data_AF-A0A496SMX8-F1
#
_entry.id   AF-A0A496SMX8-F1
#
_cell.length_a   1.000
_cell.length_b   1.000
_cell.length_c   1.000
_cell.angle_alpha   90.00
_cell.angle_beta   90.00
_cell.angle_gamma   90.00
#
_symmetry.space_group_name_H-M   'P 1'
#
loop_
_entity.id
_entity.type
_entity.pdbx_description
1 polymer ?
#
loop_
_entity_poly.entity_id
_entity_poly.type
_entity_poly.pdbx_seq_one_letter_code
_entity_poly.pdbx_strand_id
1 'polypeptide(L)'
;MRFRRAFWLILALAAGTSVAGAIWSEIYTEASWFASLGYAKVFWKVLGFKALSFFMFGGCVFLFLWANLRVAGGRRLWPLAALLGILMGAVAVGSWERVLMWAYSVPFGCKDPIFGRDLGFYIFSLPFYRLLYRIGLWTTFLAVASVGSFYLMGRGIWVGPSGPRLSPKASRHLSFLLGTFFLLLAVVYALRPYFLLYSERGVAFGAGYADLHGTLPGYRFLFVLCLAGALRAIWNVRRPGWRWMGYLVGGTVAGAFVLTVLLPGFIQQFSVKPNELSKEGPYISHNIRFTRLAYGLDRVREVSFPAKKAPTLDELRREEATLSNIRLWDHRPLIQTYKQLQEIRLYYDFRNVDVDRYEVGGKVVQVMLAAREMTLDKLPRRARTWVNGHLKFT
;
A
#
# COMPACT_ATOMS: atom_id res chain seq x y z
N MET A 1 25.90 -15.28 42.72
CA MET A 1 25.73 -14.28 41.61
C MET A 1 26.39 -14.66 40.28
N ARG A 2 27.55 -15.34 40.25
CA ARG A 2 28.23 -15.72 38.99
C ARG A 2 27.45 -16.70 38.11
N PHE A 3 26.76 -17.68 38.71
CA PHE A 3 25.96 -18.68 37.98
C PHE A 3 24.79 -18.08 37.18
N ARG A 4 24.04 -17.13 37.77
CA ARG A 4 22.96 -16.40 37.07
C ARG A 4 23.47 -15.63 35.84
N ARG A 5 24.64 -14.98 35.94
CA ARG A 5 25.23 -14.24 34.80
C ARG A 5 25.70 -15.18 33.70
N ALA A 6 26.32 -16.30 34.05
CA ALA A 6 26.73 -17.32 33.09
C ALA A 6 25.53 -17.92 32.35
N PHE A 7 24.45 -18.24 33.06
CA PHE A 7 23.21 -18.75 32.47
C PHE A 7 22.60 -17.78 31.43
N TRP A 8 22.46 -16.50 31.77
CA TRP A 8 21.94 -15.50 30.82
C TRP A 8 22.86 -15.27 29.61
N LEU A 9 24.18 -15.36 29.78
CA LEU A 9 25.13 -15.27 28.67
C LEU A 9 25.03 -16.47 27.73
N ILE A 10 24.92 -17.69 28.28
CA ILE A 10 24.74 -18.91 27.49
C ILE A 10 23.40 -18.86 26.74
N LEU A 11 22.33 -18.42 27.40
CA LEU A 11 21.02 -18.27 26.77
C LEU A 11 21.04 -17.23 25.63
N ALA A 12 21.70 -16.08 25.85
CA ALA A 12 21.85 -15.05 24.82
C ALA A 12 22.69 -15.54 23.63
N LEU A 13 23.76 -16.31 23.90
CA LEU A 13 24.58 -16.92 22.86
C LEU A 13 23.78 -17.94 22.05
N ALA A 14 23.05 -18.84 22.72
CA ALA A 14 22.21 -19.85 22.08
C ALA A 14 21.09 -19.22 21.24
N ALA A 15 20.43 -18.18 21.77
CA ALA A 15 19.44 -17.42 21.00
C ALA A 15 20.08 -16.74 19.78
N GLY A 16 21.27 -16.15 19.95
CA GLY A 16 22.01 -15.51 18.87
C GLY A 16 22.41 -16.48 17.76
N THR A 17 22.88 -17.68 18.11
CA THR A 17 23.24 -18.71 17.13
C THR A 17 22.02 -19.30 16.42
N SER A 18 20.90 -19.52 17.13
CA SER A 18 19.64 -19.96 16.50
C SER A 18 19.11 -18.93 15.50
N VAL A 19 19.13 -17.65 15.85
CA VAL A 19 18.70 -16.57 14.94
C VAL A 19 19.63 -16.46 13.74
N ALA A 20 20.96 -16.51 13.95
CA ALA A 20 21.93 -16.47 12.87
C ALA A 20 21.78 -17.68 11.92
N GLY A 21 21.54 -18.87 12.47
CA GLY A 21 21.30 -20.09 11.70
C GLY A 21 20.02 -20.01 10.86
N ALA A 22 18.93 -19.47 11.42
CA ALA A 22 17.69 -19.26 10.68
C ALA A 22 17.88 -18.29 9.51
N ILE A 23 18.54 -17.16 9.75
CA ILE A 23 18.84 -16.16 8.71
C ILE A 23 19.75 -16.77 7.62
N TRP A 24 20.77 -17.53 8.02
CA TRP A 24 21.67 -18.18 7.07
C TRP A 24 20.94 -19.21 6.21
N SER A 25 20.08 -20.04 6.82
CA SER A 25 19.28 -21.04 6.10
C SER A 25 18.39 -20.38 5.05
N GLU A 26 17.71 -19.29 5.41
CA GLU A 26 16.87 -18.51 4.48
C GLU A 26 17.70 -17.93 3.33
N ILE A 27 18.81 -17.25 3.64
CA ILE A 27 19.70 -16.67 2.62
C ILE A 27 20.25 -17.75 1.69
N TYR A 28 20.71 -18.88 2.23
CA TYR A 28 21.29 -19.96 1.44
C TYR A 28 20.26 -20.62 0.52
N THR A 29 19.05 -20.87 1.03
CA THR A 29 17.96 -21.50 0.28
C THR A 29 17.52 -20.60 -0.87
N GLU A 30 17.28 -19.32 -0.58
CA GLU A 30 16.90 -18.32 -1.58
C GLU A 30 18.02 -18.08 -2.61
N ALA A 31 19.27 -17.93 -2.16
CA ALA A 31 20.40 -17.75 -3.07
C ALA A 31 20.55 -18.92 -4.05
N SER A 32 20.38 -20.16 -3.55
CA SER A 32 20.46 -21.38 -4.36
C SER A 32 19.32 -21.45 -5.38
N TRP A 33 18.11 -21.06 -4.99
CA TRP A 33 16.94 -21.00 -5.89
C TRP A 33 17.11 -19.91 -6.97
N PHE A 34 17.55 -18.70 -6.61
CA PHE A 34 17.84 -17.66 -7.60
C PHE A 34 18.98 -18.07 -8.55
N ALA A 35 19.98 -18.79 -8.06
CA ALA A 35 21.08 -19.30 -8.88
C ALA A 35 20.60 -20.36 -9.88
N SER A 36 19.70 -21.28 -9.49
CA SER A 36 19.16 -22.30 -10.40
C SER A 36 18.33 -21.69 -11.55
N LEU A 37 17.75 -20.52 -11.33
CA LEU A 37 17.02 -19.76 -12.35
C LEU A 37 17.90 -18.79 -13.17
N GLY A 38 19.21 -18.72 -12.91
CA GLY A 38 20.12 -17.79 -13.60
C GLY A 38 20.04 -16.33 -13.12
N TYR A 39 19.33 -16.05 -12.03
CA TYR A 39 19.09 -14.70 -11.48
C TYR A 39 19.92 -14.39 -10.21
N ALA A 40 21.05 -15.06 -9.99
CA ALA A 40 21.91 -14.84 -8.82
C ALA A 40 22.28 -13.37 -8.58
N LYS A 41 22.53 -12.59 -9.65
CA LYS A 41 22.81 -11.14 -9.54
C LYS A 41 21.64 -10.36 -8.93
N VAL A 42 20.39 -10.75 -9.23
CA VAL A 42 19.19 -10.11 -8.69
C VAL A 42 19.12 -10.35 -7.19
N PHE A 43 19.33 -11.59 -6.73
CA PHE A 43 19.34 -11.93 -5.31
C PHE A 43 20.33 -11.08 -4.51
N TRP A 44 21.58 -10.99 -4.95
CA TRP A 44 22.60 -10.20 -4.24
C TRP A 44 22.29 -8.70 -4.25
N LYS A 45 21.62 -8.19 -5.30
CA LYS A 45 21.15 -6.80 -5.33
C LYS A 45 20.02 -6.57 -4.32
N VAL A 46 19.04 -7.47 -4.27
CA VAL A 46 17.94 -7.42 -3.28
C VAL A 46 18.51 -7.49 -1.86
N LEU A 47 19.36 -8.46 -1.57
CA LEU A 47 20.00 -8.63 -0.26
C LEU A 47 20.85 -7.39 0.11
N GLY A 48 21.59 -6.84 -0.84
CA GLY A 48 22.37 -5.61 -0.65
C GLY A 48 21.50 -4.42 -0.25
N PHE A 49 20.35 -4.21 -0.91
CA PHE A 49 19.42 -3.12 -0.55
C PHE A 49 18.66 -3.39 0.75
N LYS A 50 18.36 -4.65 1.07
CA LYS A 50 17.81 -5.06 2.38
C LYS A 50 18.81 -4.72 3.50
N ALA A 51 20.07 -5.10 3.34
CA ALA A 51 21.14 -4.79 4.30
C ALA A 51 21.39 -3.28 4.41
N LEU A 52 21.47 -2.57 3.27
CA LEU A 52 21.60 -1.11 3.24
C LEU A 52 20.48 -0.43 4.03
N SER A 53 19.22 -0.86 3.81
CA SER A 53 18.07 -0.33 4.53
C SER A 53 18.17 -0.60 6.03
N PHE A 54 18.55 -1.82 6.42
CA PHE A 54 18.75 -2.19 7.82
C PHE A 54 19.76 -1.26 8.51
N PHE A 55 20.96 -1.14 7.96
CA PHE A 55 22.05 -0.38 8.58
C PHE A 55 21.83 1.13 8.51
N MET A 56 21.30 1.64 7.39
CA MET A 56 21.03 3.07 7.22
C MET A 56 19.96 3.53 8.22
N PHE A 57 18.78 2.92 8.20
CA PHE A 57 17.68 3.37 9.07
C PHE A 57 17.89 2.95 10.53
N GLY A 58 18.28 1.70 10.77
CA GLY A 58 18.55 1.20 12.13
C GLY A 58 19.72 1.92 12.79
N GLY A 59 20.78 2.19 12.03
CA GLY A 59 21.93 2.97 12.48
C GLY A 59 21.57 4.42 12.80
N CYS A 60 20.81 5.10 11.94
CA CYS A 60 20.32 6.45 12.21
C CYS A 60 19.47 6.52 13.47
N VAL A 61 18.55 5.57 13.67
CA VAL A 61 17.72 5.49 14.89
C VAL A 61 18.57 5.25 16.12
N PHE A 62 19.49 4.29 16.08
CA PHE A 62 20.41 4.00 17.16
C PHE A 62 21.21 5.25 17.56
N LEU A 63 21.88 5.88 16.60
CA LEU A 63 22.73 7.05 16.83
C LEU A 63 21.93 8.22 17.41
N PHE A 64 20.74 8.48 16.88
CA PHE A 64 19.89 9.56 17.36
C PHE A 64 19.39 9.29 18.80
N LEU A 65 18.88 8.10 19.09
CA LEU A 65 18.42 7.74 20.43
C LEU A 65 19.58 7.72 21.44
N TRP A 66 20.72 7.14 21.05
CA TRP A 66 21.91 7.08 21.88
C TRP A 66 22.45 8.47 22.22
N ALA A 67 22.54 9.38 21.25
CA ALA A 67 22.98 10.75 21.46
C ALA A 67 22.07 11.49 22.45
N ASN A 68 20.75 11.39 22.26
CA ASN A 68 19.77 12.03 23.15
C ASN A 68 19.80 11.43 24.58
N LEU A 69 19.87 10.11 24.72
CA LEU A 69 20.00 9.46 26.04
C LEU A 69 21.33 9.83 26.73
N ARG A 70 22.42 9.96 25.98
CA ARG A 70 23.72 10.41 26.51
C ARG A 70 23.65 11.84 27.04
N VAL A 71 22.98 12.75 26.33
CA VAL A 71 22.76 14.14 26.76
C VAL A 71 21.88 14.20 28.03
N ALA A 72 20.84 13.36 28.10
CA ALA A 72 19.99 13.25 29.29
C ALA A 72 20.79 12.83 30.53
N GLY A 73 21.78 11.93 30.35
CA GLY A 73 22.63 11.39 31.42
C GLY A 73 22.59 9.86 31.49
N GLY A 74 21.72 9.22 30.69
CA GLY A 74 21.52 7.78 30.63
C GLY A 74 22.56 7.03 29.81
N ARG A 75 23.87 7.26 30.03
CA ARG A 75 24.95 6.60 29.27
C ARG A 75 24.87 5.07 29.26
N ARG A 76 24.35 4.47 30.35
CA ARG A 76 24.16 3.02 30.50
C ARG A 76 22.96 2.46 29.73
N LEU A 77 22.10 3.33 29.17
CA LEU A 77 20.90 2.95 28.40
C LEU A 77 21.19 2.73 26.90
N TRP A 78 22.46 2.72 26.48
CA TRP A 78 22.82 2.41 25.10
C TRP A 78 22.31 1.05 24.60
N PRO A 79 22.17 -0.03 25.41
CA PRO A 79 21.62 -1.29 24.92
C PRO A 79 20.16 -1.16 24.51
N LEU A 80 19.39 -0.30 25.18
CA LEU A 80 18.01 0.00 24.80
C LEU A 80 17.96 0.74 23.45
N ALA A 81 18.84 1.72 23.25
CA ALA A 81 18.96 2.41 21.96
C ALA A 81 19.38 1.43 20.85
N ALA A 82 20.30 0.50 21.14
CA ALA A 82 20.74 -0.52 20.19
C ALA A 82 19.60 -1.49 19.83
N LEU A 83 18.85 -1.95 20.83
CA LEU A 83 17.67 -2.79 20.62
C LEU A 83 16.64 -2.10 19.72
N LEU A 84 16.28 -0.84 20.03
CA LEU A 84 15.33 -0.07 19.22
C LEU A 84 15.85 0.21 17.80
N GLY A 85 17.16 0.45 17.65
CA GLY A 85 17.81 0.58 16.34
C GLY A 85 17.74 -0.71 15.51
N ILE A 86 18.01 -1.86 16.13
CA ILE A 86 17.92 -3.18 15.48
C ILE A 86 16.47 -3.47 15.06
N LEU A 87 15.50 -3.24 15.95
CA LEU A 87 14.08 -3.44 15.64
C LEU A 87 13.62 -2.54 14.49
N MET A 88 14.03 -1.26 14.48
CA MET A 88 13.71 -0.36 13.37
C MET A 88 14.42 -0.77 12.08
N GLY A 89 15.68 -1.22 12.16
CA GLY A 89 16.41 -1.78 11.01
C GLY A 89 15.69 -2.97 10.40
N ALA A 90 15.17 -3.89 11.24
CA ALA A 90 14.40 -5.05 10.81
C ALA A 90 13.10 -4.63 10.09
N VAL A 91 12.36 -3.65 10.63
CA VAL A 91 11.18 -3.08 9.95
C VAL A 91 11.55 -2.40 8.63
N ALA A 92 12.69 -1.70 8.60
CA ALA A 92 13.16 -0.99 7.41
C ALA A 92 13.61 -1.91 6.28
N VAL A 93 14.01 -3.16 6.57
CA VAL A 93 14.28 -4.19 5.57
C VAL A 93 13.07 -4.39 4.66
N GLY A 94 11.85 -4.39 5.20
CA GLY A 94 10.61 -4.47 4.40
C GLY A 94 10.34 -3.25 3.51
N SER A 95 11.18 -2.22 3.56
CA SER A 95 11.08 -1.03 2.71
C SER A 95 12.21 -0.94 1.67
N TRP A 96 12.98 -2.01 1.47
CA TRP A 96 14.13 -2.06 0.55
C TRP A 96 13.77 -1.63 -0.88
N GLU A 97 12.59 -2.01 -1.38
CA GLU A 97 12.10 -1.64 -2.71
C GLU A 97 11.98 -0.12 -2.88
N ARG A 98 11.52 0.59 -1.83
CA ARG A 98 11.41 2.05 -1.86
C ARG A 98 12.78 2.73 -1.93
N VAL A 99 13.79 2.15 -1.26
CA VAL A 99 15.17 2.63 -1.33
C VAL A 99 15.77 2.35 -2.70
N LEU A 100 15.54 1.15 -3.25
CA LEU A 100 16.01 0.77 -4.58
C LEU A 100 15.39 1.65 -5.67
N MET A 101 14.07 1.81 -5.65
CA MET A 101 13.33 2.63 -6.61
C MET A 101 13.77 4.10 -6.57
N TRP A 102 14.03 4.65 -5.38
CA TRP A 102 14.56 5.99 -5.25
C TRP A 102 16.00 6.11 -5.79
N ALA A 103 16.87 5.14 -5.50
CA ALA A 103 18.26 5.15 -5.96
C ALA A 103 18.40 4.99 -7.48
N TYR A 104 17.48 4.25 -8.11
CA TYR A 104 17.44 4.01 -9.56
C TYR A 104 16.23 4.67 -10.23
N SER A 105 15.83 5.86 -9.76
CA SER A 105 14.69 6.56 -10.34
C SER A 105 14.94 6.95 -11.79
N VAL A 106 13.95 6.74 -12.67
CA VAL A 106 14.00 7.11 -14.09
C VAL A 106 12.85 8.08 -14.40
N PRO A 107 13.06 9.14 -15.20
CA PRO A 107 11.98 10.03 -15.61
C PRO A 107 11.01 9.30 -16.55
N PHE A 108 9.71 9.54 -16.37
CA PHE A 108 8.68 9.04 -17.26
C PHE A 108 8.53 9.89 -18.52
N GLY A 109 8.98 11.15 -18.50
CA GLY A 109 8.84 12.10 -19.60
C GLY A 109 7.44 12.71 -19.68
N CYS A 110 6.58 12.44 -18.70
CA CYS A 110 5.23 12.98 -18.59
C CYS A 110 5.08 13.69 -17.25
N LYS A 111 4.54 14.90 -17.27
CA LYS A 111 4.37 15.74 -16.08
C LYS A 111 2.92 15.77 -15.64
N ASP A 112 2.70 15.80 -14.33
CA ASP A 112 1.38 15.99 -13.75
C ASP A 112 0.88 17.44 -14.00
N PRO A 113 -0.43 17.63 -14.25
CA PRO A 113 -0.99 18.93 -14.64
C PRO A 113 -1.17 19.90 -13.46
N ILE A 114 -1.01 19.45 -12.22
CA ILE A 114 -1.32 20.24 -11.01
C ILE A 114 -0.04 20.86 -10.43
N PHE A 115 1.01 20.06 -10.29
CA PHE A 115 2.28 20.44 -9.67
C PHE A 115 3.45 20.47 -10.67
N GLY A 116 3.26 20.04 -11.91
CA GLY A 116 4.27 20.08 -12.97
C GLY A 116 5.48 19.17 -12.72
N ARG A 117 5.34 18.16 -11.86
CA ARG A 117 6.35 17.16 -11.55
C ARG A 117 6.23 15.96 -12.49
N ASP A 118 7.37 15.39 -12.84
CA ASP A 118 7.39 14.15 -13.61
C ASP A 118 6.73 13.00 -12.83
N LEU A 119 5.99 12.11 -13.49
CA LEU A 119 5.32 10.97 -12.85
C LEU A 119 6.30 10.07 -12.07
N GLY A 120 7.56 9.98 -12.49
CA GLY A 120 8.62 9.24 -11.78
C GLY A 120 8.86 9.75 -10.35
N PHE A 121 8.64 11.05 -10.08
CA PHE A 121 8.71 11.58 -8.71
C PHE A 121 7.68 10.90 -7.78
N TYR A 122 6.47 10.70 -8.27
CA TYR A 122 5.36 10.14 -7.49
C TYR A 122 5.51 8.64 -7.24
N ILE A 123 6.06 7.92 -8.22
CA ILE A 123 6.24 6.47 -8.15
C ILE A 123 7.52 6.10 -7.37
N PHE A 124 8.62 6.82 -7.59
CA PHE A 124 9.94 6.44 -7.06
C PHE A 124 10.36 7.25 -5.84
N SER A 125 10.30 8.59 -5.92
CA SER A 125 10.93 9.45 -4.90
C SER A 125 10.01 9.76 -3.72
N LEU A 126 8.74 10.04 -3.99
CA LEU A 126 7.76 10.45 -2.99
C LEU A 126 7.51 9.37 -1.92
N PRO A 127 7.42 8.06 -2.25
CA PRO A 127 7.31 6.99 -1.25
C PRO A 127 8.56 6.88 -0.35
N PHE A 128 9.75 7.19 -0.88
CA PHE A 128 10.98 7.21 -0.11
C PHE A 128 11.05 8.41 0.83
N TYR A 129 10.69 9.62 0.38
CA TYR A 129 10.59 10.78 1.28
C TYR A 129 9.54 10.57 2.38
N ARG A 130 8.43 9.88 2.06
CA ARG A 130 7.45 9.43 3.05
C ARG A 130 8.03 8.46 4.07
N LEU A 131 8.86 7.53 3.65
CA LEU A 131 9.56 6.63 4.56
C LEU A 131 10.48 7.41 5.50
N LEU A 132 11.29 8.35 4.97
CA LEU A 132 12.23 9.15 5.75
C LEU A 132 11.55 9.96 6.85
N TYR A 133 10.53 10.76 6.53
CA TYR A 133 9.88 11.59 7.56
C TYR A 133 9.10 10.73 8.56
N ARG A 134 8.53 9.58 8.15
CA ARG A 134 7.84 8.67 9.08
C ARG A 134 8.80 8.09 10.10
N ILE A 135 9.96 7.61 9.64
CA ILE A 135 11.01 7.10 10.54
C ILE A 135 11.50 8.24 11.44
N GLY A 136 11.80 9.42 10.88
CA GLY A 136 12.22 10.58 11.66
C GLY A 136 11.22 10.98 12.76
N LEU A 137 9.92 11.02 12.46
CA LEU A 137 8.88 11.32 13.43
C LEU A 137 8.79 10.24 14.52
N TRP A 138 8.80 8.97 14.15
CA TRP A 138 8.80 7.85 15.12
C TRP A 138 10.02 7.86 16.02
N THR A 139 11.21 8.05 15.45
CA THR A 139 12.47 8.15 16.19
C THR A 139 12.47 9.35 17.13
N THR A 140 11.95 10.49 16.68
CA THR A 140 11.82 11.69 17.54
C THR A 140 10.83 11.45 18.67
N PHE A 141 9.70 10.80 18.39
CA PHE A 141 8.73 10.41 19.42
C PHE A 141 9.34 9.45 20.46
N LEU A 142 10.06 8.41 20.02
CA LEU A 142 10.78 7.50 20.92
C LEU A 142 11.85 8.22 21.73
N ALA A 143 12.55 9.21 21.14
CA ALA A 143 13.51 10.03 21.86
C ALA A 143 12.83 10.88 22.93
N VAL A 144 11.71 11.55 22.61
CA VAL A 144 10.91 12.33 23.56
C VAL A 144 10.41 11.45 24.69
N ALA A 145 9.85 10.26 24.39
CA ALA A 145 9.39 9.32 25.40
C ALA A 145 10.54 8.83 26.30
N SER A 146 11.66 8.42 25.70
CA SER A 146 12.81 7.89 26.45
C SER A 146 13.49 8.94 27.32
N VAL A 147 13.71 10.14 26.77
CA VAL A 147 14.30 11.28 27.48
C VAL A 147 13.33 11.83 28.54
N GLY A 148 12.04 11.90 28.23
CA GLY A 148 10.98 12.28 29.15
C GLY A 148 10.93 11.35 30.37
N SER A 149 10.87 10.04 30.14
CA SER A 149 10.92 9.02 31.21
C SER A 149 12.19 9.14 32.06
N PHE A 150 13.35 9.37 31.43
CA PHE A 150 14.59 9.56 32.17
C PHE A 150 14.55 10.80 33.09
N TYR A 151 14.03 11.93 32.59
CA TYR A 151 13.90 13.13 33.42
C TYR A 151 12.82 13.03 34.49
N LEU A 152 11.75 12.26 34.26
CA LEU A 152 10.75 11.96 35.29
C LEU A 152 11.37 11.15 36.44
N MET A 153 12.13 10.09 36.12
CA MET A 153 12.80 9.26 37.12
C MET A 153 13.93 10.02 37.85
N GLY A 154 14.67 10.88 37.15
CA GLY A 154 15.80 11.64 37.69
C GLY A 154 15.44 12.95 38.40
N ARG A 155 14.16 13.19 38.73
CA ARG A 155 13.64 14.47 39.28
C ARG A 155 13.96 15.71 38.44
N GLY A 156 14.16 15.55 37.14
CA GLY A 156 14.32 16.65 36.18
C GLY A 156 12.99 17.31 35.77
N ILE A 157 11.88 16.64 36.06
CA ILE A 157 10.49 17.10 35.92
C ILE A 157 9.78 16.81 37.24
N TRP A 158 9.11 17.79 37.84
CA TRP A 158 8.27 17.59 39.02
C TRP A 158 7.00 18.43 38.94
N VAL A 159 5.93 17.95 39.56
CA VAL A 159 4.64 18.65 39.60
C VAL A 159 4.59 19.49 40.87
N GLY A 160 4.56 20.82 40.71
CA GLY A 160 4.39 21.75 41.84
C GLY A 160 2.96 22.30 41.91
N PRO A 161 2.65 23.12 42.93
CA PRO A 161 1.30 23.70 43.14
C PRO A 161 0.81 24.56 41.97
N SER A 162 1.74 25.14 41.18
CA SER A 162 1.44 25.98 40.01
C SER A 162 1.58 25.23 38.67
N GLY A 163 1.67 23.90 38.70
CA GLY A 163 1.85 23.05 37.51
C GLY A 163 3.24 22.40 37.38
N PRO A 164 3.50 21.67 36.27
CA PRO A 164 4.74 20.96 36.04
C PRO A 164 5.91 21.94 35.83
N ARG A 165 7.00 21.75 36.58
CA ARG A 165 8.25 22.49 36.43
C ARG A 165 9.32 21.59 35.83
N LEU A 166 10.08 22.15 34.89
CA LEU A 166 11.21 21.48 34.24
C LEU A 166 12.52 22.12 34.70
N SER A 167 13.51 21.29 35.01
CA SER A 167 14.88 21.77 35.22
C SER A 167 15.41 22.50 33.97
N PRO A 168 16.33 23.47 34.07
CA PRO A 168 16.87 24.18 32.92
C PRO A 168 17.54 23.27 31.88
N LYS A 169 18.11 22.13 32.32
CA LYS A 169 18.68 21.12 31.43
C LYS A 169 17.57 20.36 30.68
N ALA A 170 16.55 19.87 31.40
CA ALA A 170 15.43 19.15 30.79
C ALA A 170 14.64 20.05 29.84
N SER A 171 14.41 21.31 30.23
CA SER A 171 13.71 22.30 29.42
C SER A 171 14.39 22.55 28.07
N ARG A 172 15.72 22.76 28.06
CA ARG A 172 16.50 22.95 26.83
C ARG A 172 16.50 21.73 25.94
N HIS A 173 16.71 20.55 26.53
CA HIS A 173 16.78 19.30 25.77
C HIS A 173 15.42 18.94 25.15
N LEU A 174 14.33 19.07 25.91
CA LEU A 174 12.98 18.81 25.40
C LEU A 174 12.55 19.87 24.36
N SER A 175 13.02 21.11 24.50
CA SER A 175 12.83 22.14 23.46
C SER A 175 13.55 21.78 22.16
N PHE A 176 14.78 21.28 22.22
CA PHE A 176 15.50 20.81 21.04
C PHE A 176 14.75 19.67 20.35
N LEU A 177 14.30 18.66 21.10
CA LEU A 177 13.53 17.54 20.55
C LEU A 177 12.22 18.00 19.91
N LEU A 178 11.51 18.93 20.55
CA LEU A 178 10.28 19.49 20.02
C LEU A 178 10.52 20.35 18.78
N GLY A 179 11.64 21.07 18.71
CA GLY A 179 12.06 21.79 17.50
C GLY A 179 12.34 20.84 16.34
N THR A 180 13.06 19.75 16.58
CA THR A 180 13.27 18.68 15.60
C THR A 180 11.93 18.08 15.13
N PHE A 181 11.00 17.85 16.05
CA PHE A 181 9.66 17.37 15.73
C PHE A 181 8.90 18.36 14.82
N PHE A 182 8.91 19.65 15.14
CA PHE A 182 8.28 20.69 14.32
C PHE A 182 8.94 20.85 12.94
N LEU A 183 10.27 20.73 12.84
CA LEU A 183 10.96 20.72 11.54
C LEU A 183 10.52 19.52 10.70
N LEU A 184 10.42 18.33 11.30
CA LEU A 184 9.93 17.14 10.61
C LEU A 184 8.47 17.31 10.18
N LEU A 185 7.60 17.90 11.02
CA LEU A 185 6.24 18.24 10.63
C LEU A 185 6.19 19.25 9.49
N ALA A 186 7.09 20.24 9.45
CA ALA A 186 7.20 21.14 8.32
C ALA A 186 7.54 20.35 7.04
N VAL A 187 8.51 19.44 7.09
CA VAL A 187 8.81 18.54 5.95
C VAL A 187 7.58 17.72 5.54
N VAL A 188 6.78 17.21 6.50
CA VAL A 188 5.53 16.52 6.21
C VAL A 188 4.57 17.43 5.46
N TYR A 189 4.29 18.64 5.95
CA TYR A 189 3.34 19.56 5.32
C TYR A 189 3.86 20.15 3.99
N ALA A 190 5.17 20.19 3.78
CA ALA A 190 5.76 20.52 2.49
C ALA A 190 5.52 19.42 1.43
N LEU A 191 5.49 18.15 1.85
CA LEU A 191 5.30 16.99 0.96
C LEU A 191 3.84 16.53 0.83
N ARG A 192 2.99 16.82 1.81
CA ARG A 192 1.55 16.48 1.83
C ARG A 192 0.78 16.92 0.57
N PRO A 193 1.02 18.10 -0.03
CA PRO A 193 0.40 18.52 -1.29
C PRO A 193 0.46 17.47 -2.40
N TYR A 194 1.61 16.82 -2.58
CA TYR A 194 1.80 15.83 -3.64
C TYR A 194 0.95 14.58 -3.44
N PHE A 195 0.53 14.29 -2.20
CA PHE A 195 -0.35 13.16 -1.91
C PHE A 195 -1.82 13.43 -2.22
N LEU A 196 -2.20 14.67 -2.54
CA LEU A 196 -3.55 14.97 -3.00
C LEU A 196 -3.87 14.28 -4.32
N LEU A 197 -2.86 13.94 -5.14
CA LEU A 197 -3.05 13.14 -6.36
C LEU A 197 -3.48 11.69 -6.09
N TYR A 198 -3.47 11.24 -4.84
CA TYR A 198 -3.99 9.93 -4.41
C TYR A 198 -5.25 10.07 -3.54
N SER A 199 -5.91 11.23 -3.56
CA SER A 199 -7.13 11.46 -2.77
C SER A 199 -8.29 10.59 -3.28
N GLU A 200 -9.08 10.06 -2.35
CA GLU A 200 -10.27 9.23 -2.62
C GLU A 200 -11.58 10.00 -2.34
N ARG A 201 -11.48 11.31 -2.06
CA ARG A 201 -12.60 12.12 -1.57
C ARG A 201 -13.62 12.47 -2.66
N GLY A 202 -13.18 12.59 -3.92
CA GLY A 202 -14.00 12.99 -5.05
C GLY A 202 -14.70 11.83 -5.75
N VAL A 203 -15.40 12.16 -6.85
CA VAL A 203 -16.07 11.16 -7.72
C VAL A 203 -15.06 10.23 -8.41
N ALA A 204 -13.81 10.68 -8.57
CA ALA A 204 -12.70 9.91 -9.09
C ALA A 204 -11.47 10.06 -8.17
N PHE A 205 -10.54 9.11 -8.27
CA PHE A 205 -9.25 9.19 -7.59
C PHE A 205 -8.45 10.42 -8.06
N GLY A 206 -7.79 11.10 -7.14
CA GLY A 206 -6.96 12.28 -7.43
C GLY A 206 -7.50 13.56 -6.80
N ALA A 207 -6.75 14.65 -6.99
CA ALA A 207 -7.05 15.92 -6.33
C ALA A 207 -8.28 16.58 -6.98
N GLY A 208 -9.37 16.67 -6.23
CA GLY A 208 -10.59 17.40 -6.63
C GLY A 208 -10.53 18.89 -6.28
N TYR A 209 -11.63 19.60 -6.55
CA TYR A 209 -11.72 21.05 -6.35
C TYR A 209 -11.49 21.45 -4.89
N ALA A 210 -12.17 20.76 -3.96
CA ALA A 210 -12.07 21.02 -2.52
C ALA A 210 -10.66 20.73 -1.97
N ASP A 211 -9.95 19.78 -2.57
CA ASP A 211 -8.58 19.46 -2.16
C ASP A 211 -7.59 20.56 -2.56
N LEU A 212 -7.73 21.11 -3.77
CA LEU A 212 -6.82 22.15 -4.26
C LEU A 212 -7.13 23.55 -3.72
N HIS A 213 -8.40 23.85 -3.43
CA HIS A 213 -8.81 25.16 -2.92
C HIS A 213 -8.98 25.19 -1.39
N GLY A 214 -9.08 24.03 -0.73
CA GLY A 214 -9.18 23.92 0.73
C GLY A 214 -7.94 23.29 1.35
N THR A 215 -7.74 22.00 1.08
CA THR A 215 -6.69 21.19 1.74
C THR A 215 -5.28 21.72 1.42
N LEU A 216 -5.00 22.09 0.17
CA LEU A 216 -3.68 22.55 -0.27
C LEU A 216 -3.25 23.88 0.41
N PRO A 217 -4.06 24.96 0.43
CA PRO A 217 -3.77 26.14 1.24
C PRO A 217 -3.58 25.81 2.73
N GLY A 218 -4.39 24.88 3.26
CA GLY A 218 -4.27 24.39 4.64
C GLY A 218 -2.89 23.80 4.93
N TYR A 219 -2.37 22.93 4.04
CA TYR A 219 -1.01 22.40 4.17
C TYR A 219 0.07 23.48 4.10
N ARG A 220 -0.07 24.49 3.22
CA ARG A 220 0.88 25.60 3.14
C ARG A 220 0.90 26.43 4.42
N PHE A 221 -0.26 26.70 5.02
CA PHE A 221 -0.35 27.40 6.29
C PHE A 221 0.30 26.59 7.42
N LEU A 222 -0.01 25.29 7.51
CA LEU A 222 0.57 24.41 8.53
C LEU A 222 2.08 24.27 8.38
N PHE A 223 2.60 24.25 7.15
CA PHE A 223 4.03 24.30 6.89
C PHE A 223 4.70 25.51 7.55
N VAL A 224 4.16 26.71 7.33
CA VAL A 224 4.68 27.95 7.94
C VAL A 224 4.53 27.93 9.46
N LEU A 225 3.39 27.46 9.96
CA LEU A 225 3.15 27.33 11.40
C LEU A 225 4.13 26.36 12.08
N CYS A 226 4.44 25.23 11.45
CA CYS A 226 5.44 24.29 11.94
C CYS A 226 6.85 24.88 11.90
N LEU A 227 7.19 25.66 10.87
CA LEU A 227 8.46 26.37 10.81
C LEU A 227 8.58 27.40 11.94
N ALA A 228 7.52 28.14 12.23
CA ALA A 228 7.44 29.03 13.39
C ALA A 228 7.57 28.26 14.72
N GLY A 229 6.96 27.07 14.82
CA GLY A 229 7.14 26.13 15.92
C GLY A 229 8.59 25.74 16.16
N ALA A 230 9.30 25.37 15.09
CA ALA A 230 10.72 25.03 15.14
C ALA A 230 11.58 26.22 15.58
N LEU A 231 11.37 27.41 15.00
CA LEU A 231 12.08 28.63 15.40
C LEU A 231 11.82 28.99 16.86
N ARG A 232 10.56 28.87 17.31
CA ARG A 232 10.20 29.12 18.71
C ARG A 232 10.85 28.13 19.65
N ALA A 233 11.00 26.87 19.25
CA ALA A 233 11.70 25.84 20.02
C ALA A 233 13.19 26.14 20.17
N ILE A 234 13.84 26.62 19.11
CA ILE A 234 15.23 27.10 19.17
C ILE A 234 15.35 28.29 20.13
N TRP A 235 14.43 29.26 20.06
CA TRP A 235 14.39 30.38 21.00
C TRP A 235 14.16 29.92 22.45
N ASN A 236 13.35 28.88 22.65
CA ASN A 236 13.05 28.31 23.96
C ASN A 236 14.28 27.74 24.67
N VAL A 237 15.31 27.34 23.91
CA VAL A 237 16.59 26.88 24.47
C VAL A 237 17.30 28.00 25.24
N ARG A 238 17.16 29.26 24.82
CA ARG A 238 17.76 30.40 25.51
C ARG A 238 16.85 30.94 26.61
N ARG A 239 15.56 31.14 26.30
CA ARG A 239 14.57 31.73 27.21
C ARG A 239 13.36 30.78 27.33
N PRO A 240 13.33 29.89 28.35
CA PRO A 240 12.28 28.88 28.45
C PRO A 240 10.93 29.51 28.74
N GLY A 241 9.95 29.24 27.87
CA GLY A 241 8.58 29.73 27.92
C GLY A 241 7.62 28.72 27.32
N TRP A 242 7.18 27.75 28.13
CA TRP A 242 6.38 26.60 27.69
C TRP A 242 4.94 26.93 27.29
N ARG A 243 4.39 28.07 27.71
CA ARG A 243 3.03 28.53 27.34
C ARG A 243 2.88 28.70 25.82
N TRP A 244 3.79 29.46 25.21
CA TRP A 244 3.83 29.67 23.76
C TRP A 244 4.04 28.38 22.98
N MET A 245 4.82 27.46 23.54
CA MET A 245 5.02 26.15 22.95
C MET A 245 3.73 25.33 22.96
N GLY A 246 3.00 25.36 24.09
CA GLY A 246 1.67 24.75 24.21
C GLY A 246 0.69 25.31 23.18
N TYR A 247 0.66 26.64 22.99
CA TYR A 247 -0.19 27.27 21.96
C TYR A 247 0.19 26.85 20.54
N LEU A 248 1.47 26.69 20.21
CA LEU A 248 1.89 26.24 18.88
C LEU A 248 1.57 24.77 18.65
N VAL A 249 1.76 23.91 19.66
CA VAL A 249 1.36 22.50 19.57
C VAL A 249 -0.15 22.39 19.40
N GLY A 250 -0.93 23.03 20.29
CA GLY A 250 -2.39 23.04 20.21
C GLY A 250 -2.90 23.66 18.92
N GLY A 251 -2.34 24.79 18.50
CA GLY A 251 -2.68 25.48 17.26
C GLY A 251 -2.34 24.67 16.02
N THR A 252 -1.26 23.90 16.02
CA THR A 252 -0.92 23.00 14.90
C THR A 252 -1.89 21.83 14.84
N VAL A 253 -2.25 21.21 15.98
CA VAL A 253 -3.23 20.10 16.02
C VAL A 253 -4.62 20.58 15.62
N ALA A 254 -5.10 21.67 16.23
CA ALA A 254 -6.39 22.27 15.90
C ALA A 254 -6.41 22.76 14.45
N GLY A 255 -5.36 23.45 14.01
CA GLY A 255 -5.20 23.90 12.63
C GLY A 255 -5.18 22.73 11.64
N ALA A 256 -4.52 21.61 11.96
CA ALA A 256 -4.54 20.42 11.12
C ALA A 256 -5.96 19.88 10.96
N PHE A 257 -6.72 19.77 12.05
CA PHE A 257 -8.12 19.33 11.98
C PHE A 257 -8.99 20.31 11.18
N VAL A 258 -8.96 21.59 11.54
CA VAL A 258 -9.80 22.61 10.90
C VAL A 258 -9.45 22.76 9.41
N LEU A 259 -8.19 22.92 9.05
CA LEU A 259 -7.78 23.27 7.68
C LEU A 259 -7.78 22.08 6.73
N THR A 260 -7.66 20.84 7.22
CA THR A 260 -7.53 19.65 6.35
C THR A 260 -8.74 18.72 6.40
N VAL A 261 -9.60 18.85 7.41
CA VAL A 261 -10.84 18.09 7.55
C VAL A 261 -12.06 19.01 7.38
N LEU A 262 -12.22 20.01 8.26
CA LEU A 262 -13.43 20.84 8.26
C LEU A 262 -13.53 21.75 7.03
N LEU A 263 -12.47 22.50 6.72
CA LEU A 263 -12.44 23.48 5.63
C LEU A 263 -12.75 22.85 4.26
N PRO A 264 -12.05 21.79 3.81
CA PRO A 264 -12.38 21.18 2.54
C PRO A 264 -13.74 20.45 2.58
N GLY A 265 -14.17 19.92 3.74
CA GLY A 265 -15.51 19.37 3.89
C GLY A 265 -16.60 20.43 3.66
N PHE A 266 -16.40 21.64 4.17
CA PHE A 266 -17.28 22.78 3.93
C PHE A 266 -17.28 23.19 2.45
N ILE A 267 -16.10 23.32 1.83
CA ILE A 267 -15.98 23.63 0.40
C ILE A 267 -16.69 22.56 -0.45
N GLN A 268 -16.52 21.28 -0.11
CA GLN A 268 -17.19 20.19 -0.82
C GLN A 268 -18.72 20.31 -0.71
N GLN A 269 -19.24 20.51 0.50
CA GLN A 269 -20.68 20.53 0.75
C GLN A 269 -21.36 21.77 0.17
N PHE A 270 -20.75 22.94 0.28
CA PHE A 270 -21.39 24.23 -0.03
C PHE A 270 -20.95 24.85 -1.35
N SER A 271 -19.79 24.49 -1.89
CA SER A 271 -19.30 25.03 -3.17
C SER A 271 -19.22 24.00 -4.28
N VAL A 272 -18.89 22.73 -3.99
CA VAL A 272 -18.71 21.71 -5.02
C VAL A 272 -20.04 21.03 -5.34
N LYS A 273 -20.69 20.39 -4.37
CA LYS A 273 -21.94 19.63 -4.61
C LYS A 273 -23.04 20.42 -5.34
N PRO A 274 -23.27 21.73 -5.08
CA PRO A 274 -24.29 22.47 -5.82
C PRO A 274 -24.00 22.65 -7.32
N ASN A 275 -22.73 22.59 -7.73
CA ASN A 275 -22.31 22.74 -9.13
C ASN A 275 -21.11 21.83 -9.45
N GLU A 276 -21.28 20.54 -9.21
CA GLU A 276 -20.18 19.57 -9.21
C GLU A 276 -19.58 19.40 -10.60
N LEU A 277 -20.42 19.35 -11.64
CA LEU A 277 -19.97 19.18 -13.02
C LEU A 277 -18.99 20.28 -13.46
N SER A 278 -19.28 21.54 -13.14
CA SER A 278 -18.41 22.66 -13.50
C SER A 278 -17.14 22.69 -12.65
N LYS A 279 -17.24 22.39 -11.35
CA LYS A 279 -16.11 22.48 -10.41
C LYS A 279 -15.15 21.29 -10.53
N GLU A 280 -15.65 20.09 -10.74
CA GLU A 280 -14.85 18.86 -10.83
C GLU A 280 -14.47 18.49 -12.28
N GLY A 281 -15.15 19.05 -13.28
CA GLY A 281 -14.93 18.75 -14.70
C GLY A 281 -13.47 18.76 -15.15
N PRO A 282 -12.65 19.78 -14.82
CA PRO A 282 -11.23 19.81 -15.18
C PRO A 282 -10.42 18.67 -14.55
N TYR A 283 -10.70 18.31 -13.30
CA TYR A 283 -9.97 17.25 -12.59
C TYR A 283 -10.36 15.86 -13.09
N ILE A 284 -11.65 15.67 -13.40
CA ILE A 284 -12.16 14.45 -14.06
C ILE A 284 -11.53 14.30 -15.44
N SER A 285 -11.41 15.39 -16.21
CA SER A 285 -10.75 15.37 -17.52
C SER A 285 -9.28 14.93 -17.42
N HIS A 286 -8.54 15.44 -16.43
CA HIS A 286 -7.19 14.97 -16.13
C HIS A 286 -7.18 13.47 -15.80
N ASN A 287 -8.07 13.00 -14.93
CA ASN A 287 -8.14 11.59 -14.59
C ASN A 287 -8.41 10.70 -15.82
N ILE A 288 -9.41 11.05 -16.65
CA ILE A 288 -9.72 10.31 -17.88
C ILE A 288 -8.48 10.26 -18.79
N ARG A 289 -7.80 11.40 -18.99
CA ARG A 289 -6.61 11.47 -19.84
C ARG A 289 -5.48 10.58 -19.33
N PHE A 290 -5.14 10.66 -18.04
CA PHE A 290 -4.04 9.88 -17.46
C PHE A 290 -4.37 8.40 -17.32
N THR A 291 -5.64 8.05 -17.09
CA THR A 291 -6.10 6.65 -17.12
C THR A 291 -6.00 6.08 -18.52
N ARG A 292 -6.47 6.81 -19.54
CA ARG A 292 -6.32 6.39 -20.95
C ARG A 292 -4.85 6.21 -21.32
N LEU A 293 -3.99 7.14 -20.92
CA LEU A 293 -2.54 7.04 -21.16
C LEU A 293 -1.92 5.82 -20.47
N ALA A 294 -2.29 5.55 -19.21
CA ALA A 294 -1.74 4.43 -18.44
C ALA A 294 -2.10 3.07 -19.04
N TYR A 295 -3.33 2.93 -19.56
CA TYR A 295 -3.80 1.71 -20.22
C TYR A 295 -3.49 1.66 -21.73
N GLY A 296 -2.85 2.70 -22.30
CA GLY A 296 -2.57 2.78 -23.73
C GLY A 296 -3.82 2.96 -24.62
N LEU A 297 -4.93 3.44 -24.06
CA LEU A 297 -6.21 3.68 -24.75
C LEU A 297 -6.21 4.96 -25.59
N ASP A 298 -5.14 5.75 -25.52
CA ASP A 298 -4.84 6.85 -26.44
C ASP A 298 -4.43 6.35 -27.83
N ARG A 299 -4.06 5.07 -27.97
CA ARG A 299 -3.61 4.45 -29.22
C ARG A 299 -4.66 3.58 -29.90
N VAL A 300 -5.84 3.46 -29.29
CA VAL A 300 -6.91 2.59 -29.80
C VAL A 300 -7.75 3.36 -30.82
N ARG A 301 -8.02 2.72 -31.97
CA ARG A 301 -8.92 3.25 -32.99
C ARG A 301 -10.33 2.81 -32.68
N GLU A 302 -11.19 3.77 -32.33
CA GLU A 302 -12.63 3.52 -32.21
C GLU A 302 -13.22 3.29 -33.61
N VAL A 303 -13.87 2.14 -33.79
CA VAL A 303 -14.60 1.79 -35.01
C VAL A 303 -16.07 1.70 -34.64
N SER A 304 -16.87 2.64 -35.11
CA SER A 304 -18.32 2.55 -34.96
C SER A 304 -18.83 1.35 -35.75
N PHE A 305 -19.52 0.42 -35.08
CA PHE A 305 -20.31 -0.61 -35.75
C PHE A 305 -21.77 -0.16 -35.76
N PRO A 306 -22.21 0.61 -36.77
CA PRO A 306 -23.61 0.99 -36.87
C PRO A 306 -24.44 -0.28 -37.06
N ALA A 307 -25.50 -0.43 -36.25
CA ALA A 307 -26.51 -1.46 -36.50
C ALA A 307 -27.09 -1.23 -37.91
N LYS A 308 -26.69 -2.06 -38.88
CA LYS A 308 -27.14 -1.92 -40.27
C LYS A 308 -28.65 -2.18 -40.38
N LYS A 309 -29.26 -1.58 -41.42
CA LYS A 309 -30.60 -1.93 -41.91
C LYS A 309 -30.70 -3.43 -42.18
N ALA A 310 -31.92 -3.97 -42.11
CA ALA A 310 -32.20 -5.38 -42.40
C ALA A 310 -31.48 -5.86 -43.67
N PRO A 311 -30.86 -7.06 -43.66
CA PRO A 311 -30.04 -7.55 -44.76
C PRO A 311 -30.87 -7.72 -46.04
N THR A 312 -30.25 -7.45 -47.18
CA THR A 312 -30.88 -7.66 -48.50
C THR A 312 -30.90 -9.14 -48.86
N LEU A 313 -31.79 -9.55 -49.77
CA LEU A 313 -31.93 -10.95 -50.17
C LEU A 313 -30.64 -11.50 -50.82
N ASP A 314 -29.90 -10.66 -51.55
CA ASP A 314 -28.62 -11.01 -52.17
C ASP A 314 -27.46 -11.11 -51.18
N GLU A 315 -27.54 -10.42 -50.04
CA GLU A 315 -26.61 -10.60 -48.92
C GLU A 315 -26.90 -11.90 -48.18
N LEU A 316 -28.18 -12.22 -47.95
CA LEU A 316 -28.60 -13.49 -47.35
C LEU A 316 -28.18 -14.70 -48.18
N ARG A 317 -28.34 -14.63 -49.51
CA ARG A 317 -27.89 -15.70 -50.42
C ARG A 317 -26.37 -15.89 -50.43
N ARG A 318 -25.60 -14.81 -50.26
CA ARG A 318 -24.12 -14.88 -50.17
C ARG A 318 -23.65 -15.50 -48.85
N GLU A 319 -24.44 -15.38 -47.80
CA GLU A 319 -24.18 -15.92 -46.47
C GLU A 319 -24.90 -17.24 -46.20
N GLU A 320 -25.22 -18.03 -47.24
CA GLU A 320 -25.95 -19.30 -47.11
C GLU A 320 -25.28 -20.28 -46.12
N ALA A 321 -23.95 -20.30 -46.06
CA ALA A 321 -23.19 -21.11 -45.11
C ALA A 321 -23.45 -20.70 -43.63
N THR A 322 -23.68 -19.41 -43.38
CA THR A 322 -24.05 -18.88 -42.07
C THR A 322 -25.52 -19.16 -41.76
N LEU A 323 -26.41 -18.95 -42.75
CA LEU A 323 -27.86 -19.17 -42.60
C LEU A 323 -28.23 -20.63 -42.34
N SER A 324 -27.58 -21.56 -43.04
CA SER A 324 -27.77 -23.01 -42.89
C SER A 324 -27.28 -23.55 -41.54
N ASN A 325 -26.51 -22.76 -40.79
CA ASN A 325 -25.97 -23.11 -39.47
C ASN A 325 -26.44 -22.16 -38.35
N ILE A 326 -27.58 -21.49 -38.54
CA ILE A 326 -28.21 -20.69 -37.49
C ILE A 326 -28.69 -21.61 -36.37
N ARG A 327 -28.39 -21.22 -35.13
CA ARG A 327 -28.89 -21.91 -33.95
C ARG A 327 -30.38 -21.70 -33.80
N LEU A 328 -31.16 -22.71 -34.17
CA LEU A 328 -32.60 -22.74 -33.99
C LEU A 328 -33.01 -23.25 -32.59
N TRP A 329 -32.16 -24.04 -31.95
CA TRP A 329 -32.47 -24.70 -30.68
C TRP A 329 -31.74 -24.03 -29.51
N ASP A 330 -32.46 -23.83 -28.40
CA ASP A 330 -31.85 -23.43 -27.13
C ASP A 330 -31.34 -24.67 -26.39
N HIS A 331 -30.10 -24.62 -25.90
CA HIS A 331 -29.45 -25.73 -25.21
C HIS A 331 -30.07 -26.00 -23.82
N ARG A 332 -30.70 -25.00 -23.19
CA ARG A 332 -31.29 -25.09 -21.85
C ARG A 332 -32.48 -26.06 -21.78
N PRO A 333 -33.50 -25.99 -22.65
CA PRO A 333 -34.60 -26.95 -22.63
C PRO A 333 -34.19 -28.36 -23.09
N LEU A 334 -33.17 -28.48 -23.96
CA LEU A 334 -32.73 -29.76 -24.51
C LEU A 334 -32.20 -30.73 -23.45
N ILE A 335 -31.66 -30.21 -22.33
CA ILE A 335 -31.15 -31.05 -21.25
C ILE A 335 -32.25 -31.97 -20.68
N GLN A 336 -33.49 -31.48 -20.59
CA GLN A 336 -34.61 -32.26 -20.07
C GLN A 336 -35.02 -33.35 -21.05
N THR A 337 -35.03 -33.03 -22.35
CA THR A 337 -35.28 -34.00 -23.42
C THR A 337 -34.23 -35.11 -23.44
N TYR A 338 -32.94 -34.77 -23.29
CA TYR A 338 -31.87 -35.78 -23.25
C TYR A 338 -31.94 -36.66 -22.00
N LYS A 339 -32.26 -36.09 -20.83
CA LYS A 339 -32.52 -36.88 -19.62
C LYS A 339 -33.68 -37.85 -19.84
N GLN A 340 -34.80 -37.36 -20.39
CA GLN A 340 -35.97 -38.20 -20.64
C GLN A 340 -35.68 -39.34 -21.63
N LEU A 341 -34.93 -39.08 -22.71
CA LEU A 341 -34.72 -40.05 -23.78
C LEU A 341 -33.51 -40.97 -23.57
N GLN A 342 -32.42 -40.46 -22.98
CA GLN A 342 -31.11 -41.10 -23.01
C GLN A 342 -30.46 -41.32 -21.64
N GLU A 343 -31.09 -40.89 -20.52
CA GLU A 343 -30.60 -41.21 -19.17
C GLU A 343 -30.64 -42.73 -18.97
N ILE A 344 -31.75 -43.41 -19.34
CA ILE A 344 -31.94 -44.88 -19.41
C ILE A 344 -31.73 -45.64 -18.07
N ARG A 345 -30.93 -45.10 -17.15
CA ARG A 345 -30.58 -45.62 -15.82
C ARG A 345 -30.40 -44.45 -14.87
N LEU A 346 -30.86 -44.62 -13.63
CA LEU A 346 -30.81 -43.58 -12.59
C LEU A 346 -29.41 -43.05 -12.27
N TYR A 347 -28.36 -43.81 -12.58
CA TYR A 347 -26.97 -43.40 -12.32
C TYR A 347 -26.33 -42.65 -13.48
N TYR A 348 -26.97 -42.54 -14.64
CA TYR A 348 -26.52 -41.64 -15.70
C TYR A 348 -27.14 -40.25 -15.50
N ASP A 349 -26.47 -39.22 -16.02
CA ASP A 349 -26.95 -37.85 -16.00
C ASP A 349 -26.38 -37.07 -17.19
N PHE A 350 -27.05 -35.98 -17.55
CA PHE A 350 -26.55 -34.98 -18.50
C PHE A 350 -26.44 -33.65 -17.76
N ARG A 351 -25.24 -33.05 -17.73
CA ARG A 351 -24.98 -31.80 -16.98
C ARG A 351 -25.19 -30.55 -17.82
N ASN A 352 -24.80 -30.61 -19.08
CA ASN A 352 -24.89 -29.53 -20.05
C ASN A 352 -25.18 -30.08 -21.44
N VAL A 353 -25.63 -29.19 -22.32
CA VAL A 353 -25.72 -29.41 -23.76
C VAL A 353 -24.84 -28.35 -24.39
N ASP A 354 -23.81 -28.78 -25.10
CA ASP A 354 -22.90 -27.92 -25.84
C ASP A 354 -23.35 -27.82 -27.29
N VAL A 355 -22.99 -26.69 -27.91
CA VAL A 355 -23.32 -26.40 -29.29
C VAL A 355 -22.04 -26.54 -30.10
N ASP A 356 -22.00 -27.49 -31.02
CA ASP A 356 -20.83 -27.73 -31.85
C ASP A 356 -21.23 -27.93 -33.33
N ARG A 357 -20.25 -28.11 -34.20
CA ARG A 357 -20.43 -28.28 -35.64
C ARG A 357 -19.64 -29.48 -36.14
N TYR A 358 -20.32 -30.43 -36.76
CA TYR A 358 -19.73 -31.64 -37.31
C TYR A 358 -20.04 -31.78 -38.80
N GLU A 359 -19.17 -32.45 -39.53
CA GLU A 359 -19.39 -32.77 -40.94
C GLU A 359 -20.26 -34.02 -41.07
N VAL A 360 -21.46 -33.87 -41.63
CA VAL A 360 -22.42 -34.97 -41.85
C VAL A 360 -22.80 -34.95 -43.33
N GLY A 361 -22.42 -36.01 -44.06
CA GLY A 361 -22.71 -36.14 -45.50
C GLY A 361 -22.04 -35.05 -46.35
N GLY A 362 -20.82 -34.64 -46.02
CA GLY A 362 -20.05 -33.61 -46.74
C GLY A 362 -20.49 -32.16 -46.47
N LYS A 363 -21.37 -31.95 -45.48
CA LYS A 363 -21.82 -30.61 -45.06
C LYS A 363 -21.59 -30.42 -43.57
N VAL A 364 -21.06 -29.25 -43.19
CA VAL A 364 -20.92 -28.86 -41.78
C VAL A 364 -22.29 -28.48 -41.24
N VAL A 365 -22.78 -29.24 -40.26
CA VAL A 365 -24.06 -29.02 -39.60
C VAL A 365 -23.86 -28.77 -38.11
N GLN A 366 -24.63 -27.84 -37.56
CA GLN A 366 -24.70 -27.64 -36.12
C GLN A 366 -25.36 -28.84 -35.45
N VAL A 367 -24.73 -29.32 -34.37
CA VAL A 367 -25.26 -30.38 -33.52
C VAL A 367 -25.30 -29.91 -32.08
N MET A 368 -26.33 -30.39 -31.38
CA MET A 368 -26.44 -30.26 -29.94
C MET A 368 -25.91 -31.55 -29.35
N LEU A 369 -24.88 -31.46 -28.51
CA LEU A 369 -24.22 -32.62 -27.95
C LEU A 369 -24.16 -32.53 -26.44
N ALA A 370 -24.29 -33.68 -25.79
CA ALA A 370 -24.16 -33.77 -24.35
C ALA A 370 -23.48 -35.09 -24.02
N ALA A 371 -22.48 -35.03 -23.16
CA ALA A 371 -21.88 -36.22 -22.61
C ALA A 371 -22.87 -36.85 -21.62
N ARG A 372 -23.16 -38.15 -21.80
CA ARG A 372 -23.84 -38.93 -20.79
C ARG A 372 -22.81 -39.30 -19.73
N GLU A 373 -22.90 -38.65 -18.59
CA GLU A 373 -21.99 -38.87 -17.47
C GLU A 373 -22.61 -39.84 -16.46
N MET A 374 -21.76 -40.53 -15.70
CA MET A 374 -22.23 -41.35 -14.58
C MET A 374 -22.03 -40.61 -13.26
N THR A 375 -23.07 -40.57 -12.42
CA THR A 375 -23.00 -39.99 -11.08
C THR A 375 -23.00 -41.09 -10.03
N LEU A 376 -21.86 -41.30 -9.36
CA LEU A 376 -21.69 -42.33 -8.32
C LEU A 376 -22.70 -42.16 -7.16
N ASP A 377 -23.09 -40.92 -6.86
CA ASP A 377 -24.08 -40.60 -5.83
C ASP A 377 -25.52 -40.97 -6.19
N LYS A 378 -25.78 -41.38 -7.44
CA LYS A 378 -27.08 -41.90 -7.87
C LYS A 378 -27.09 -43.44 -7.94
N LEU A 379 -25.97 -44.11 -7.66
CA LEU A 379 -25.96 -45.57 -7.51
C LEU A 379 -26.75 -45.99 -6.26
N PRO A 380 -27.45 -47.15 -6.31
CA PRO A 380 -28.05 -47.74 -5.12
C PRO A 380 -27.00 -47.92 -4.02
N ARG A 381 -27.36 -47.73 -2.74
CA ARG A 381 -26.41 -47.82 -1.61
C ARG A 381 -25.59 -49.12 -1.60
N ARG A 382 -26.20 -50.24 -1.98
CA ARG A 382 -25.54 -51.56 -2.08
C ARG A 382 -24.47 -51.62 -3.19
N ALA A 383 -24.56 -50.76 -4.20
CA ALA A 383 -23.64 -50.69 -5.34
C ALA A 383 -22.55 -49.62 -5.19
N ARG A 384 -22.57 -48.80 -4.13
CA ARG A 384 -21.50 -47.82 -3.81
C ARG A 384 -20.33 -48.47 -3.07
N THR A 385 -19.77 -49.53 -3.65
CA THR A 385 -18.58 -50.19 -3.10
C THR A 385 -17.31 -49.52 -3.62
N TRP A 386 -16.21 -49.65 -2.87
CA TRP A 386 -14.91 -49.12 -3.29
C TRP A 386 -14.51 -49.65 -4.68
N VAL A 387 -14.73 -50.95 -4.92
CA VAL A 387 -14.48 -51.63 -6.21
C VAL A 387 -15.27 -50.99 -7.35
N ASN A 388 -16.55 -50.70 -7.15
CA ASN A 388 -17.35 -50.07 -8.20
C ASN A 388 -16.89 -48.63 -8.48
N GLY A 389 -16.53 -47.88 -7.43
CA GLY A 389 -16.07 -46.49 -7.56
C GLY A 389 -14.67 -46.30 -8.16
N HIS A 390 -13.81 -47.33 -8.12
CA HIS A 390 -12.40 -47.21 -8.53
C HIS A 390 -11.90 -48.24 -9.55
N LEU A 391 -12.67 -49.30 -9.84
CA LEU A 391 -12.23 -50.40 -10.72
C LEU A 391 -13.24 -50.79 -11.80
N LYS A 392 -14.56 -50.55 -11.62
CA LYS A 392 -15.57 -50.94 -12.62
C LYS A 392 -16.14 -49.79 -13.44
N PHE A 393 -16.24 -48.59 -12.87
CA PHE A 393 -16.86 -47.43 -13.53
C PHE A 393 -15.91 -46.25 -13.74
N THR A 394 -14.64 -46.44 -13.43
CA THR A 394 -13.49 -45.65 -13.91
C THR A 394 -12.95 -46.29 -15.16
#